data_AF-A0A150XI85-F1
#
_entry.id   AF-A0A150XI85-F1
#
_cell.length_a   1.000
_cell.length_b   1.000
_cell.length_c   1.000
_cell.angle_alpha   90.00
_cell.angle_beta   90.00
_cell.angle_gamma   90.00
#
_symmetry.space_group_name_H-M   'P 1'
#
loop_
_entity.id
_entity.type
_entity.pdbx_description
1 polymer ?
#
loop_
_entity_poly.entity_id
_entity_poly.type
_entity_poly.pdbx_seq_one_letter_code
_entity_poly.pdbx_strand_id
1 'polypeptide(L)'
;MKIINNKIWMLAAALLLSVGFTSCSDDDDEMPEMPVNYAQEDQMGRPAINTVFVSSSMKDNFNTTAPSAQGAAYQAAFESRLLALNPNYSTNALGMDATTFTTALATDVLSVSLDGTTTFFDGTNVLTGRALADDVISVELLLIFGGPDGTANPGLSDDNVDANDKAFLSSFPYLATPW
;
A
#
# COMPACT_ATOMS: atom_id res chain seq x y z
N MET A 1 20.90 36.71 60.01
CA MET A 1 19.85 37.40 59.23
C MET A 1 19.49 36.55 58.01
N LYS A 2 18.68 35.49 58.21
CA LYS A 2 18.42 34.40 57.22
C LYS A 2 17.04 34.51 56.55
N ILE A 3 16.36 35.65 56.72
CA ILE A 3 14.91 35.81 56.44
C ILE A 3 14.64 36.52 55.10
N ILE A 4 15.66 37.14 54.47
CA ILE A 4 15.46 37.98 53.27
C ILE A 4 15.46 37.15 51.96
N ASN A 5 16.10 35.97 51.94
CA ASN A 5 16.26 35.19 50.69
C ASN A 5 14.99 34.45 50.25
N ASN A 6 14.08 34.06 51.16
CA ASN A 6 12.87 33.32 50.79
C ASN A 6 11.75 34.20 50.21
N LYS A 7 11.77 35.51 50.47
CA LYS A 7 10.75 36.45 49.96
C LYS A 7 10.94 36.79 48.48
N ILE A 8 12.19 36.81 48.00
CA ILE A 8 12.52 37.05 46.60
C ILE A 8 12.07 35.89 45.71
N TRP A 9 12.23 34.65 46.19
CA TRP A 9 11.75 33.46 45.48
C TRP A 9 10.22 33.34 45.45
N MET A 10 9.53 33.77 46.52
CA MET A 10 8.06 33.81 46.54
C MET A 10 7.48 34.90 45.62
N LEU A 11 8.15 36.06 45.49
CA LEU A 11 7.77 37.10 44.53
C LEU A 11 8.04 36.69 43.08
N ALA A 12 9.13 35.97 42.82
CA ALA A 12 9.42 35.42 41.49
C ALA A 12 8.42 34.32 41.08
N ALA A 13 8.02 33.45 42.01
CA ALA A 13 7.02 32.42 41.76
C ALA A 13 5.60 33.00 41.53
N ALA A 14 5.24 34.09 42.22
CA ALA A 14 3.98 34.79 42.01
C ALA A 14 3.92 35.52 40.66
N LEU A 15 5.05 36.09 40.20
CA LEU A 15 5.14 36.72 38.88
C LEU A 15 5.05 35.69 37.74
N LEU A 16 5.65 34.51 37.93
CA LEU A 16 5.58 33.40 36.97
C LEU A 16 4.17 32.76 36.89
N LEU A 17 3.40 32.74 37.98
CA LEU A 17 2.00 32.29 37.94
C LEU A 17 1.06 33.29 37.24
N SER A 18 1.36 34.60 37.29
CA SER A 18 0.52 35.62 36.64
C SER A 18 0.64 35.67 35.11
N VAL A 19 1.64 35.01 34.52
CA VAL A 19 1.78 34.89 33.06
C VAL A 19 1.02 33.66 32.51
N GLY A 20 0.55 32.75 33.38
CA GLY A 20 -0.16 31.53 33.00
C GLY A 20 -1.68 31.64 32.83
N PHE A 21 -2.27 32.84 33.00
CA PHE A 21 -3.72 33.05 32.90
C PHE A 21 -4.12 34.16 31.92
N THR A 22 -3.36 34.35 30.83
CA THR A 22 -3.91 35.02 29.65
C THR A 22 -4.73 33.97 28.90
N SER A 23 -6.01 33.91 29.27
CA SER A 23 -7.05 33.17 28.55
C SER A 23 -7.90 34.20 27.83
N CYS A 24 -8.02 33.99 26.51
CA CYS A 24 -8.99 34.55 25.58
C CYS A 24 -8.98 36.07 25.37
N SER A 25 -8.28 36.50 24.31
CA SER A 25 -8.74 37.60 23.48
C SER A 25 -8.80 37.10 22.04
N ASP A 26 -10.02 37.05 21.51
CA ASP A 26 -10.47 36.80 20.13
C ASP A 26 -9.62 35.88 19.23
N ASP A 27 -10.23 34.72 18.96
CA ASP A 27 -9.78 33.55 18.21
C ASP A 27 -9.77 33.76 16.68
N ASP A 28 -8.97 34.67 16.11
CA ASP A 28 -8.77 34.69 14.66
C ASP A 28 -7.35 35.15 14.31
N ASP A 29 -6.70 34.36 13.44
CA ASP A 29 -5.44 34.60 12.75
C ASP A 29 -4.13 34.17 13.45
N GLU A 30 -3.46 33.23 12.78
CA GLU A 30 -2.13 32.65 13.06
C GLU A 30 -2.08 31.47 14.04
N MET A 31 -2.65 30.33 13.60
CA MET A 31 -1.95 29.08 13.87
C MET A 31 -0.51 29.24 13.32
N PRO A 32 0.55 29.02 14.12
CA PRO A 32 1.91 29.10 13.61
C PRO A 32 2.03 28.13 12.43
N GLU A 33 2.53 28.61 11.29
CA GLU A 33 2.87 27.75 10.16
C GLU A 33 3.94 26.77 10.62
N MET A 34 3.50 25.63 11.13
CA MET A 34 4.34 24.47 11.37
C MET A 34 4.79 24.01 9.99
N PRO A 35 6.10 23.98 9.69
CA PRO A 35 6.57 23.46 8.42
C PRO A 35 6.08 22.01 8.27
N VAL A 36 5.11 21.80 7.37
CA VAL A 36 4.57 20.47 7.09
C VAL A 36 5.58 19.75 6.21
N ASN A 37 6.33 18.84 6.82
CA ASN A 37 7.19 17.92 6.09
C ASN A 37 6.37 16.70 5.68
N TYR A 38 6.18 16.49 4.38
CA TYR A 38 5.60 15.25 3.86
C TYR A 38 6.70 14.20 3.71
N ALA A 39 6.47 13.02 4.26
CA ALA A 39 7.29 11.84 4.03
C ALA A 39 6.42 10.75 3.39
N GLN A 40 7.00 10.01 2.45
CA GLN A 40 6.34 8.85 1.88
C GLN A 40 6.45 7.68 2.87
N GLU A 41 5.31 7.13 3.29
CA GLU A 41 5.24 5.98 4.19
C GLU A 41 4.85 4.68 3.47
N ASP A 42 4.07 4.80 2.40
CA ASP A 42 3.59 3.66 1.63
C ASP A 42 3.60 3.95 0.13
N GLN A 43 3.79 2.89 -0.64
CA GLN A 43 3.52 2.90 -2.07
C GLN A 43 2.79 1.61 -2.44
N MET A 44 1.66 1.78 -3.11
CA MET A 44 0.76 0.70 -3.48
C MET A 44 0.29 0.95 -4.90
N GLY A 45 1.01 0.38 -5.87
CA GLY A 45 0.67 0.48 -7.28
C GLY A 45 -0.26 -0.65 -7.72
N ARG A 46 0.11 -1.88 -7.39
CA ARG A 46 -0.60 -3.12 -7.70
C ARG A 46 -1.09 -3.77 -6.40
N PRO A 47 -2.29 -4.35 -6.40
CA PRO A 47 -2.79 -5.08 -5.25
C PRO A 47 -1.82 -6.19 -4.80
N ALA A 48 -1.82 -6.45 -3.48
CA ALA A 48 -1.12 -7.54 -2.79
C ALA A 48 0.41 -7.68 -2.93
N ILE A 49 1.10 -6.95 -3.82
CA ILE A 49 2.54 -7.13 -4.07
C ILE A 49 3.38 -7.00 -2.79
N ASN A 50 3.23 -5.88 -2.09
CA ASN A 50 3.94 -5.62 -0.83
C ASN A 50 3.52 -6.57 0.31
N THR A 51 2.36 -7.21 0.19
CA THR A 51 1.85 -8.15 1.20
C THR A 51 2.41 -9.56 1.00
N VAL A 52 2.53 -10.01 -0.25
CA VAL A 52 2.88 -11.39 -0.59
C VAL A 52 4.38 -11.59 -0.82
N PHE A 53 5.00 -10.64 -1.54
CA PHE A 53 6.36 -10.81 -2.08
C PHE A 53 7.44 -10.11 -1.26
N VAL A 54 7.10 -9.00 -0.58
CA VAL A 54 8.06 -8.26 0.25
C VAL A 54 8.12 -8.87 1.64
N SER A 55 9.33 -9.16 2.13
CA SER A 55 9.52 -9.64 3.50
C SER A 55 9.18 -8.54 4.51
N SER A 56 8.71 -8.92 5.70
CA SER A 56 8.27 -7.96 6.73
C SER A 56 9.35 -6.95 7.12
N SER A 57 10.62 -7.34 7.12
CA SER A 57 11.75 -6.47 7.43
C SER A 57 12.10 -5.48 6.31
N MET A 58 11.57 -5.68 5.10
CA MET A 58 11.87 -4.87 3.92
C MET A 58 10.71 -3.99 3.49
N LYS A 59 9.54 -4.05 4.16
CA LYS A 59 8.34 -3.29 3.78
C LYS A 59 8.57 -1.79 3.76
N ASP A 60 9.11 -1.22 4.84
CA ASP A 60 9.36 0.23 4.92
C ASP A 60 10.36 0.66 3.83
N ASN A 61 11.43 -0.12 3.63
CA ASN A 61 12.40 0.16 2.57
C ASN A 61 11.78 0.04 1.18
N PHE A 62 10.93 -0.97 0.96
CA PHE A 62 10.19 -1.12 -0.29
C PHE A 62 9.32 0.10 -0.52
N ASN A 63 8.54 0.52 0.47
CA ASN A 63 7.61 1.65 0.43
C ASN A 63 8.25 2.99 0.09
N THR A 64 9.52 3.19 0.43
CA THR A 64 10.26 4.41 0.12
C THR A 64 11.18 4.28 -1.10
N THR A 65 11.34 3.09 -1.68
CA THR A 65 12.18 2.89 -2.87
C THR A 65 11.48 3.43 -4.10
N ALA A 66 12.08 4.38 -4.83
CA ALA A 66 11.49 4.91 -6.06
C ALA A 66 11.18 3.77 -7.06
N PRO A 67 10.03 3.78 -7.76
CA PRO A 67 9.64 2.71 -8.69
C PRO A 67 10.70 2.33 -9.73
N SER A 68 11.42 3.32 -10.25
CA SER A 68 12.51 3.11 -11.22
C SER A 68 13.70 2.30 -10.67
N ALA A 69 13.84 2.19 -9.35
CA ALA A 69 14.88 1.43 -8.68
C ALA A 69 14.39 0.09 -8.10
N GLN A 70 13.06 -0.12 -7.98
CA GLN A 70 12.52 -1.30 -7.31
C GLN A 70 12.87 -2.61 -8.05
N GLY A 71 12.75 -2.64 -9.38
CA GLY A 71 13.06 -3.82 -10.17
C GLY A 71 14.46 -4.38 -9.88
N ALA A 72 15.47 -3.51 -9.88
CA ALA A 72 16.85 -3.89 -9.57
C ALA A 72 17.05 -4.31 -8.10
N ALA A 73 16.29 -3.73 -7.17
CA ALA A 73 16.43 -3.98 -5.74
C ALA A 73 15.69 -5.24 -5.25
N TYR A 74 14.56 -5.60 -5.86
CA TYR A 74 13.62 -6.58 -5.30
C TYR A 74 13.32 -7.80 -6.18
N GLN A 75 13.63 -7.78 -7.47
CA GLN A 75 13.28 -8.89 -8.39
C GLN A 75 13.80 -10.25 -7.88
N ALA A 76 15.06 -10.34 -7.47
CA ALA A 76 15.64 -11.60 -6.98
C ALA A 76 14.97 -12.10 -5.68
N ALA A 77 14.58 -11.18 -4.80
CA ALA A 77 13.86 -11.52 -3.57
C ALA A 77 12.44 -12.01 -3.88
N PHE A 78 11.77 -11.40 -4.86
CA PHE A 78 10.43 -11.79 -5.31
C PHE A 78 10.47 -13.17 -5.98
N GLU A 79 11.47 -13.44 -6.81
CA GLU A 79 11.67 -14.76 -7.42
C GLU A 79 11.90 -15.83 -6.36
N SER A 80 12.76 -15.55 -5.38
CA SER A 80 12.98 -16.47 -4.25
C SER A 80 11.68 -16.72 -3.47
N ARG A 81 10.86 -15.69 -3.27
CA ARG A 81 9.58 -15.80 -2.57
C ARG A 81 8.55 -16.57 -3.39
N LEU A 82 8.48 -16.37 -4.70
CA LEU A 82 7.62 -17.13 -5.62
C LEU A 82 7.95 -18.62 -5.58
N LEU A 83 9.22 -18.98 -5.70
CA LEU A 83 9.66 -20.38 -5.67
C LEU A 83 9.50 -21.01 -4.28
N ALA A 84 9.53 -20.21 -3.21
CA ALA A 84 9.19 -20.69 -1.87
C ALA A 84 7.67 -20.95 -1.70
N LEU A 85 6.82 -20.16 -2.37
CA LEU A 85 5.36 -20.36 -2.36
C LEU A 85 4.96 -21.56 -3.24
N ASN A 86 5.56 -21.68 -4.43
CA ASN A 86 5.32 -22.76 -5.38
C ASN A 86 6.65 -23.34 -5.87
N PRO A 87 7.20 -24.37 -5.19
CA PRO A 87 8.47 -25.01 -5.59
C PRO A 87 8.44 -25.68 -6.96
N ASN A 88 7.25 -25.95 -7.51
CA ASN A 88 7.05 -26.56 -8.81
C ASN A 88 6.71 -25.53 -9.90
N TYR A 89 6.87 -24.23 -9.62
CA TYR A 89 6.59 -23.17 -10.59
C TYR A 89 7.44 -23.35 -11.85
N SER A 90 6.77 -23.37 -13.01
CA SER A 90 7.41 -23.40 -14.33
C SER A 90 7.11 -22.10 -15.06
N THR A 91 5.96 -22.02 -15.73
CA THR A 91 5.35 -20.78 -16.21
C THR A 91 3.94 -20.66 -15.66
N ASN A 92 3.46 -19.43 -15.51
CA ASN A 92 2.06 -19.18 -15.16
C ASN A 92 1.14 -19.26 -16.38
N ALA A 93 -0.16 -19.01 -16.17
CA ALA A 93 -1.17 -19.00 -17.21
C ALA A 93 -0.94 -17.93 -18.30
N LEU A 94 0.01 -17.00 -18.11
CA LEU A 94 0.45 -16.01 -19.10
C LEU A 94 1.68 -16.47 -19.88
N GLY A 95 2.21 -17.67 -19.60
CA GLY A 95 3.46 -18.16 -20.17
C GLY A 95 4.72 -17.49 -19.60
N MET A 96 4.61 -16.74 -18.50
CA MET A 96 5.77 -16.09 -17.87
C MET A 96 6.49 -17.06 -16.93
N ASP A 97 7.80 -17.22 -17.14
CA ASP A 97 8.67 -17.89 -16.17
C ASP A 97 8.85 -17.06 -14.89
N ALA A 98 9.52 -17.64 -13.89
CA ALA A 98 9.66 -17.01 -12.58
C ALA A 98 10.35 -15.64 -12.67
N THR A 99 11.43 -15.54 -13.45
CA THR A 99 12.19 -14.31 -13.63
C THR A 99 11.36 -13.23 -14.34
N THR A 100 10.67 -13.58 -15.43
CA THR A 100 9.82 -12.65 -16.18
C THR A 100 8.66 -12.15 -15.33
N PHE A 101 7.96 -13.06 -14.66
CA PHE A 101 6.82 -12.71 -13.81
C PHE A 101 7.24 -11.80 -12.66
N THR A 102 8.28 -12.17 -11.93
CA THR A 102 8.75 -11.38 -10.78
C THR A 102 9.41 -10.06 -11.19
N THR A 103 9.97 -9.96 -12.39
CA THR A 103 10.41 -8.67 -12.95
C THR A 103 9.22 -7.72 -13.16
N ALA A 104 8.11 -8.24 -13.69
CA ALA A 104 6.89 -7.45 -13.84
C ALA A 104 6.29 -7.02 -12.49
N LEU A 105 6.36 -7.89 -11.48
CA LEU A 105 5.83 -7.59 -10.14
C LEU A 105 6.74 -6.69 -9.29
N ALA A 106 8.05 -6.75 -9.48
CA ALA A 106 9.01 -6.01 -8.66
C ALA A 106 8.89 -4.49 -8.81
N THR A 107 8.24 -4.00 -9.87
CA THR A 107 7.92 -2.58 -10.03
C THR A 107 6.46 -2.36 -9.67
N ASP A 108 6.23 -1.83 -8.47
CA ASP A 108 4.89 -1.64 -7.91
C ASP A 108 4.25 -0.35 -8.44
N VAL A 109 3.76 -0.43 -9.68
CA VAL A 109 3.09 0.68 -10.38
C VAL A 109 1.79 0.21 -11.00
N LEU A 110 0.74 1.03 -10.88
CA LEU A 110 -0.49 0.83 -11.62
C LEU A 110 -0.25 1.21 -13.08
N SER A 111 -0.14 0.23 -13.97
CA SER A 111 -0.17 0.50 -15.40
C SER A 111 -1.60 0.76 -15.84
N VAL A 112 -1.82 1.82 -16.61
CA VAL A 112 -3.14 2.23 -17.10
C VAL A 112 -3.09 2.30 -18.61
N SER A 113 -4.02 1.66 -19.29
CA SER A 113 -4.27 1.87 -20.71
C SER A 113 -5.21 3.08 -20.90
N LEU A 114 -4.86 4.00 -21.80
CA LEU A 114 -5.68 5.21 -22.07
C LEU A 114 -6.73 4.98 -23.18
N ASP A 115 -6.51 3.97 -24.02
CA ASP A 115 -7.27 3.68 -25.23
C ASP A 115 -7.66 2.19 -25.36
N GLY A 116 -7.11 1.32 -24.50
CA GLY A 116 -7.42 -0.10 -24.42
C GLY A 116 -8.31 -0.47 -23.23
N THR A 117 -8.64 -1.76 -23.15
CA THR A 117 -9.39 -2.32 -22.02
C THR A 117 -8.65 -2.09 -20.72
N THR A 118 -9.31 -1.50 -19.73
CA THR A 118 -8.79 -1.43 -18.36
C THR A 118 -9.19 -2.70 -17.62
N THR A 119 -8.23 -3.59 -17.39
CA THR A 119 -8.42 -4.79 -16.57
C THR A 119 -7.11 -5.21 -15.91
N PHE A 120 -7.23 -5.88 -14.77
CA PHE A 120 -6.13 -6.59 -14.13
C PHE A 120 -5.75 -7.81 -14.97
N PHE A 121 -6.75 -8.60 -15.41
CA PHE A 121 -6.59 -9.69 -16.36
C PHE A 121 -7.95 -10.16 -16.90
N ASP A 122 -8.06 -10.33 -18.22
CA ASP A 122 -9.28 -10.86 -18.88
C ASP A 122 -9.01 -12.06 -19.82
N GLY A 123 -7.82 -12.67 -19.71
CA GLY A 123 -7.35 -13.71 -20.64
C GLY A 123 -6.55 -13.17 -21.85
N THR A 124 -6.69 -11.88 -22.18
CA THR A 124 -5.99 -11.24 -23.32
C THR A 124 -5.14 -10.06 -22.87
N ASN A 125 -5.75 -9.12 -22.15
CA ASN A 125 -5.12 -7.94 -21.59
C ASN A 125 -4.59 -8.28 -20.21
N VAL A 126 -3.38 -7.84 -19.89
CA VAL A 126 -2.72 -8.15 -18.63
C VAL A 126 -2.22 -6.86 -18.01
N LEU A 127 -2.56 -6.64 -16.74
CA LEU A 127 -2.00 -5.58 -15.91
C LEU A 127 -2.23 -4.16 -16.46
N THR A 128 -3.27 -3.95 -17.26
CA THR A 128 -3.65 -2.67 -17.92
C THR A 128 -4.48 -1.72 -17.06
N GLY A 129 -4.68 -2.08 -15.80
CA GLY A 129 -5.39 -1.31 -14.79
C GLY A 129 -6.18 -2.26 -13.91
N ARG A 130 -7.36 -1.81 -13.45
CA ARG A 130 -8.31 -2.64 -12.70
C ARG A 130 -9.74 -2.13 -12.95
N ALA A 131 -10.60 -2.98 -13.48
CA ALA A 131 -12.04 -2.75 -13.48
C ALA A 131 -12.62 -3.07 -12.09
N LEU A 132 -13.76 -2.48 -11.75
CA LEU A 132 -14.40 -2.69 -10.45
C LEU A 132 -14.70 -4.17 -10.18
N ALA A 133 -15.12 -4.90 -11.21
CA ALA A 133 -15.49 -6.31 -11.15
C ALA A 133 -14.32 -7.28 -11.34
N ASP A 134 -13.08 -6.80 -11.48
CA ASP A 134 -11.93 -7.70 -11.57
C ASP A 134 -11.69 -8.40 -10.23
N ASP A 135 -11.76 -9.73 -10.26
CA ASP A 135 -11.37 -10.60 -9.15
C ASP A 135 -9.84 -10.75 -9.12
N VAL A 136 -9.20 -9.73 -8.58
CA VAL A 136 -7.75 -9.60 -8.56
C VAL A 136 -7.10 -10.73 -7.76
N ILE A 137 -7.70 -11.15 -6.64
CA ILE A 137 -7.08 -12.15 -5.76
C ILE A 137 -7.09 -13.52 -6.44
N SER A 138 -8.20 -13.94 -7.03
CA SER A 138 -8.24 -15.20 -7.78
C SER A 138 -7.29 -15.19 -8.97
N VAL A 139 -7.16 -14.06 -9.68
CA VAL A 139 -6.14 -13.94 -10.74
C VAL A 139 -4.72 -14.07 -10.18
N GLU A 140 -4.37 -13.39 -9.10
CA GLU A 140 -3.03 -13.49 -8.49
C GLU A 140 -2.72 -14.93 -8.04
N LEU A 141 -3.68 -15.59 -7.39
CA LEU A 141 -3.58 -16.98 -6.98
C LEU A 141 -3.41 -17.92 -8.17
N LEU A 142 -4.19 -17.73 -9.24
CA LEU A 142 -4.05 -18.45 -10.51
C LEU A 142 -2.64 -18.26 -11.11
N LEU A 143 -2.10 -17.05 -11.09
CA LEU A 143 -0.77 -16.78 -11.64
C LEU A 143 0.36 -17.37 -10.80
N ILE A 144 0.18 -17.57 -9.50
CA ILE A 144 1.17 -18.20 -8.62
C ILE A 144 1.06 -19.74 -8.67
N PHE A 145 -0.17 -20.28 -8.66
CA PHE A 145 -0.42 -21.70 -8.39
C PHE A 145 -1.01 -22.48 -9.57
N GLY A 146 -1.65 -21.81 -10.53
CA GLY A 146 -2.40 -22.41 -11.64
C GLY A 146 -1.57 -23.05 -12.75
N GLY A 147 -0.26 -22.75 -12.81
CA GLY A 147 0.62 -23.31 -13.83
C GLY A 147 0.28 -22.86 -15.27
N PRO A 148 0.86 -23.51 -16.30
CA PRO A 148 0.79 -23.02 -17.69
C PRO A 148 -0.61 -23.08 -18.31
N ASP A 149 -1.44 -24.03 -17.88
CA ASP A 149 -2.83 -24.20 -18.36
C ASP A 149 -3.87 -23.65 -17.38
N GLY A 150 -3.43 -23.08 -16.26
CA GLY A 150 -4.32 -22.54 -15.22
C GLY A 150 -5.05 -23.59 -14.39
N THR A 151 -4.71 -24.88 -14.51
CA THR A 151 -5.42 -25.97 -13.83
C THR A 151 -4.64 -26.62 -12.70
N ALA A 152 -3.36 -26.24 -12.51
CA ALA A 152 -2.55 -26.77 -11.42
C ALA A 152 -3.06 -26.25 -10.07
N ASN A 153 -2.96 -27.08 -9.03
CA ASN A 153 -3.32 -26.74 -7.65
C ASN A 153 -4.69 -26.03 -7.51
N PRO A 154 -5.80 -26.62 -7.98
CA PRO A 154 -7.10 -25.93 -8.06
C PRO A 154 -7.66 -25.45 -6.71
N GLY A 155 -7.18 -26.00 -5.58
CA GLY A 155 -7.53 -25.53 -4.24
C GLY A 155 -6.74 -24.30 -3.76
N LEU A 156 -5.79 -23.81 -4.55
CA LEU A 156 -4.92 -22.66 -4.23
C LEU A 156 -5.00 -21.55 -5.29
N SER A 157 -5.76 -21.75 -6.38
CA SER A 157 -5.84 -20.82 -7.52
C SER A 157 -7.04 -19.88 -7.47
N ASP A 158 -7.79 -19.86 -6.38
CA ASP A 158 -9.05 -19.14 -6.22
C ASP A 158 -9.29 -18.78 -4.74
N ASP A 159 -9.86 -17.61 -4.46
CA ASP A 159 -10.13 -17.16 -3.09
C ASP A 159 -11.52 -17.53 -2.55
N ASN A 160 -12.35 -18.14 -3.41
CA ASN A 160 -13.73 -18.56 -3.19
C ASN A 160 -14.69 -17.39 -2.88
N VAL A 161 -14.42 -16.20 -3.42
CA VAL A 161 -15.27 -15.01 -3.30
C VAL A 161 -15.77 -14.55 -4.69
N ASP A 162 -16.81 -15.22 -5.18
CA ASP A 162 -17.31 -15.02 -6.56
C ASP A 162 -17.91 -13.64 -6.84
N ALA A 163 -18.38 -12.91 -5.81
CA ALA A 163 -19.07 -11.64 -5.97
C ALA A 163 -19.13 -10.80 -4.69
N ASN A 164 -19.37 -9.50 -4.88
CA ASN A 164 -19.69 -8.59 -3.78
C ASN A 164 -21.09 -8.85 -3.20
N ASP A 165 -21.22 -8.66 -1.89
CA ASP A 165 -22.53 -8.71 -1.18
C ASP A 165 -23.54 -7.69 -1.71
N LYS A 166 -23.05 -6.54 -2.20
CA LYS A 166 -23.85 -5.51 -2.87
C LYS A 166 -23.28 -5.24 -4.26
N ALA A 167 -24.18 -5.19 -5.24
CA ALA A 167 -23.83 -4.77 -6.58
C ALA A 167 -23.28 -3.34 -6.61
N PHE A 168 -22.34 -3.08 -7.53
CA PHE A 168 -21.86 -1.72 -7.81
C PHE A 168 -23.00 -0.81 -8.24
N LEU A 169 -22.89 0.48 -7.90
CA LEU A 169 -23.82 1.50 -8.36
C LEU A 169 -23.61 1.73 -9.87
N SER A 170 -24.67 2.11 -10.58
CA SER A 170 -24.58 2.50 -12.00
C SER A 170 -24.06 3.92 -12.21
N SER A 171 -23.76 4.65 -11.13
CA SER A 171 -23.26 6.02 -11.15
C SER A 171 -22.20 6.23 -10.08
N PHE A 172 -21.32 7.20 -10.31
CA PHE A 172 -20.30 7.61 -9.35
C PHE A 172 -20.91 7.85 -7.94
N PRO A 173 -20.30 7.33 -6.85
CA PRO A 173 -18.95 6.76 -6.74
C PRO A 173 -18.77 5.29 -7.14
N TYR A 174 -19.76 4.65 -7.78
CA TYR A 174 -19.77 3.24 -8.25
C TYR A 174 -19.61 2.16 -7.16
N LEU A 175 -18.87 2.41 -6.08
CA LEU A 175 -18.80 1.54 -4.90
C LEU A 175 -20.11 1.57 -4.10
N ALA A 176 -20.56 0.41 -3.68
CA ALA A 176 -21.72 0.27 -2.79
C ALA A 176 -21.38 0.72 -1.35
N THR A 177 -22.40 1.09 -0.57
CA THR A 177 -22.21 1.44 0.83
C THR A 177 -21.86 0.23 1.70
N PRO A 178 -21.01 0.39 2.74
CA PRO A 178 -20.81 -0.61 3.78
C PRO A 178 -22.14 -1.05 4.43
N TRP A 179 -22.12 -2.20 5.09
CA TRP A 179 -23.26 -2.73 5.85
C TRP A 179 -23.31 -2.15 7.27
#